data_AF-A0A534PGW2-F1
#
_entry.id   AF-A0A534PGW2-F1
#
_cell.length_a   1.000
_cell.length_b   1.000
_cell.length_c   1.000
_cell.angle_alpha   90.00
_cell.angle_beta   90.00
_cell.angle_gamma   90.00
#
_symmetry.space_group_name_H-M   'P 1'
#
loop_
_entity.id
_entity.type
_entity.pdbx_description
1 polymer ?
#
loop_
_entity_poly.entity_id
_entity_poly.type
_entity_poly.pdbx_seq_one_letter_code
_entity_poly.pdbx_strand_id
1 'polypeptide(L)'
;MGCYWEGEAALGALEGVVATRAGFLDGEESVELSFDPRVISYPELVKRAAALKCATRVFARSEAQLGAARRLVGGRAVRSDETARAARRSDQEFYLGRSTLRFLPLTPLQATRVNASLGSGGDPARWLSPRQRTLAGEIDAAFRRDPGRVARLERPASIAALPAYERDLRAALARGVRAGG
;
A
#
# COMPACT_ATOMS: atom_id res chain seq x y z
N MET A 1 -6.50 11.36 -10.80
CA MET A 1 -5.58 10.55 -11.63
C MET A 1 -6.42 9.78 -12.65
N GLY A 2 -5.89 8.76 -13.32
CA GLY A 2 -6.72 7.79 -14.05
C GLY A 2 -7.60 6.99 -13.09
N CYS A 3 -7.00 6.08 -12.33
CA CYS A 3 -7.65 5.31 -11.25
C CYS A 3 -6.80 5.29 -9.97
N TYR A 4 -7.40 5.21 -8.78
CA TYR A 4 -6.64 5.16 -7.52
C TYR A 4 -5.72 3.93 -7.42
N TRP A 5 -5.96 2.81 -8.12
CA TRP A 5 -5.06 1.65 -8.08
C TRP A 5 -3.66 1.98 -8.64
N GLU A 6 -3.64 2.58 -9.83
CA GLU A 6 -2.42 3.10 -10.45
C GLU A 6 -1.84 4.23 -9.60
N GLY A 7 -2.71 5.06 -9.02
CA GLY A 7 -2.35 6.11 -8.09
C GLY A 7 -1.57 5.59 -6.86
N GLU A 8 -2.08 4.57 -6.19
CA GLU A 8 -1.43 3.95 -5.03
C GLU A 8 -0.07 3.36 -5.41
N ALA A 9 0.01 2.67 -6.55
CA ALA A 9 1.28 2.13 -7.03
C ALA A 9 2.29 3.23 -7.37
N ALA A 10 1.89 4.26 -8.11
CA ALA A 10 2.77 5.34 -8.53
C ALA A 10 3.23 6.21 -7.35
N LEU A 11 2.30 6.63 -6.49
CA LEU A 11 2.61 7.48 -5.33
C LEU A 11 3.35 6.68 -4.25
N GLY A 12 2.99 5.40 -4.05
CA GLY A 12 3.69 4.51 -3.13
C GLY A 12 5.14 4.20 -3.52
N ALA A 13 5.52 4.46 -4.78
CA ALA A 13 6.91 4.35 -5.24
C ALA A 13 7.79 5.53 -4.82
N LEU A 14 7.22 6.67 -4.40
CA LEU A 14 7.99 7.86 -4.02
C LEU A 14 8.69 7.67 -2.69
N GLU A 15 10.00 7.94 -2.63
CA GLU A 15 10.74 7.93 -1.36
C GLU A 15 10.11 8.93 -0.37
N GLY A 16 10.03 8.56 0.91
CA GLY A 16 9.34 9.33 1.94
C GLY A 16 7.83 9.09 2.05
N VAL A 17 7.17 8.50 1.05
CA VAL A 17 5.80 7.97 1.23
C VAL A 17 5.84 6.69 2.08
N VAL A 18 5.03 6.66 3.13
CA VAL A 18 4.97 5.59 4.14
C VAL A 18 3.75 4.70 3.94
N ALA A 19 2.59 5.28 3.62
CA ALA A 19 1.38 4.51 3.37
C ALA A 19 0.50 5.22 2.33
N THR A 20 -0.25 4.43 1.57
CA THR A 20 -1.31 4.88 0.66
C THR A 20 -2.64 4.32 1.13
N ARG A 21 -3.73 5.04 0.82
CA ARG A 21 -5.08 4.55 1.02
C ARG A 21 -5.97 5.01 -0.12
N ALA A 22 -6.55 4.05 -0.85
CA ALA A 22 -7.55 4.32 -1.87
C ALA A 22 -8.87 4.79 -1.24
N GLY A 23 -9.49 5.79 -1.84
CA GLY A 23 -10.76 6.32 -1.36
C GLY A 23 -11.43 7.28 -2.32
N PHE A 24 -12.50 7.89 -1.83
CA PHE A 24 -13.29 8.86 -2.56
C PHE A 24 -13.37 10.16 -1.76
N LEU A 25 -13.10 11.28 -2.40
CA LEU A 25 -13.23 12.60 -1.81
C LEU A 25 -13.82 13.55 -2.85
N ASP A 26 -14.89 14.25 -2.47
CA ASP A 26 -15.65 15.13 -3.37
C ASP A 26 -16.12 14.42 -4.66
N GLY A 27 -16.61 13.18 -4.52
CA GLY A 27 -17.06 12.35 -5.63
C GLY A 27 -15.95 11.79 -6.54
N GLU A 28 -14.70 12.18 -6.33
CA GLU A 28 -13.56 11.75 -7.14
C GLU A 28 -12.79 10.60 -6.47
N GLU A 29 -12.21 9.73 -7.29
CA GLU A 29 -11.18 8.79 -6.83
C GLU A 29 -9.96 9.54 -6.32
N SER A 30 -9.49 9.13 -5.14
CA SER A 30 -8.41 9.78 -4.43
C SER A 30 -7.49 8.76 -3.77
N VAL A 31 -6.23 9.16 -3.59
CA VAL A 31 -5.25 8.41 -2.80
C VAL A 31 -4.80 9.31 -1.67
N GLU A 32 -5.09 8.89 -0.44
CA GLU A 32 -4.60 9.56 0.76
C GLU A 32 -3.21 9.05 1.10
N LEU A 33 -2.29 9.97 1.42
CA LEU A 33 -0.88 9.67 1.64
C LEU A 33 -0.49 9.96 3.09
N SER A 34 0.16 8.99 3.72
CA SER A 34 1.02 9.24 4.89
C SER A 34 2.46 9.31 4.41
N PHE A 35 3.19 10.35 4.81
CA PHE A 35 4.58 10.57 4.39
C PHE A 35 5.44 11.11 5.54
N ASP A 36 6.75 10.88 5.46
CA ASP A 36 7.73 11.43 6.40
C ASP A 36 8.26 12.78 5.87
N PRO A 37 7.92 13.92 6.48
CA PRO A 37 8.35 15.24 6.02
C PRO A 37 9.87 15.45 6.13
N ARG A 38 10.60 14.60 6.86
CA ARG A 38 12.07 14.62 6.93
C ARG A 38 12.73 14.03 5.68
N VAL A 39 11.97 13.24 4.91
CA VAL A 39 12.44 12.57 3.69
C VAL A 39 11.86 13.27 2.45
N ILE A 40 10.57 13.60 2.46
CA ILE A 40 9.92 14.33 1.37
C ILE A 40 9.06 15.47 1.91
N SER A 41 9.39 16.70 1.51
CA SER A 41 8.56 17.86 1.87
C SER A 41 7.21 17.82 1.14
N TYR A 42 6.18 18.45 1.71
CA TYR A 42 4.87 18.53 1.06
C TYR A 42 4.92 19.17 -0.35
N PRO A 43 5.61 20.31 -0.59
CA PRO A 43 5.73 20.86 -1.94
C PRO A 43 6.40 19.88 -2.92
N GLU A 44 7.47 19.20 -2.49
CA GLU A 44 8.13 18.21 -3.35
C GLU A 44 7.20 17.02 -3.64
N LEU A 45 6.46 16.53 -2.64
CA LEU A 45 5.45 15.48 -2.83
C LEU A 45 4.40 15.87 -3.89
N VAL A 46 3.86 17.09 -3.81
CA VAL A 46 2.90 17.60 -4.80
C VAL A 46 3.52 17.70 -6.20
N LYS A 47 4.76 18.20 -6.29
CA LYS A 47 5.50 18.29 -7.56
C LYS A 47 5.72 16.91 -8.19
N ARG A 48 6.16 15.92 -7.39
CA ARG A 48 6.35 14.53 -7.84
C ARG A 48 5.04 13.88 -8.24
N ALA A 49 3.97 14.07 -7.46
CA ALA A 49 2.63 13.59 -7.81
C ALA A 49 2.13 14.19 -9.13
N ALA A 50 2.39 15.48 -9.39
CA ALA A 50 2.05 16.13 -10.64
C ALA A 50 2.83 15.54 -11.83
N ALA A 51 4.13 15.30 -11.68
CA ALA A 51 4.96 14.65 -12.70
C ALA A 51 4.48 13.22 -13.04
N LEU A 52 3.94 12.51 -12.04
CA LEU A 52 3.30 11.20 -12.20
C LEU A 52 1.86 11.26 -12.72
N LYS A 53 1.35 12.43 -13.10
CA LYS A 53 -0.06 12.66 -13.50
C LYS A 53 -1.08 12.21 -12.44
N CYS A 54 -0.64 12.18 -11.18
CA CYS A 54 -1.44 11.79 -10.03
C CYS A 54 -2.03 12.99 -9.25
N ALA A 55 -1.74 14.22 -9.67
CA ALA A 55 -2.24 15.45 -9.05
C ALA A 55 -3.30 16.16 -9.91
N THR A 56 -4.29 15.44 -10.44
CA THR A 56 -5.42 16.06 -11.17
C THR A 56 -6.24 16.97 -10.26
N ARG A 57 -6.34 16.58 -8.98
CA ARG A 57 -6.86 17.37 -7.87
C ARG A 57 -6.01 17.11 -6.63
N VAL A 58 -5.76 18.14 -5.84
CA VAL A 58 -4.96 18.06 -4.60
C VAL A 58 -5.78 18.61 -3.44
N PHE A 59 -6.07 17.76 -2.47
CA PHE A 59 -6.79 18.14 -1.25
C PHE A 59 -5.78 18.46 -0.15
N ALA A 60 -5.60 19.76 0.13
CA ALA A 60 -4.71 20.24 1.16
C ALA A 60 -5.38 20.21 2.55
N ARG A 61 -4.65 19.73 3.55
CA ARG A 61 -5.10 19.58 4.95
C ARG A 61 -4.85 20.83 5.82
N SER A 62 -4.23 21.86 5.25
CA SER A 62 -4.03 23.14 5.92
C SER A 62 -3.89 24.27 4.92
N GLU A 63 -4.04 25.51 5.37
CA GLU A 63 -3.82 26.70 4.52
C GLU A 63 -2.37 26.78 4.02
N ALA A 64 -1.40 26.36 4.84
CA ALA A 64 0.01 26.30 4.44
C ALA A 64 0.23 25.30 3.30
N GLN A 65 -0.39 24.12 3.39
CA GLN A 65 -0.38 23.14 2.31
C GLN A 65 -1.09 23.67 1.06
N LEU A 66 -2.25 24.31 1.22
CA LEU A 66 -2.99 24.87 0.10
C LEU A 66 -2.15 25.90 -0.67
N GLY A 67 -1.54 26.84 0.05
CA GLY A 67 -0.65 27.85 -0.55
C GLY A 67 0.53 27.23 -1.28
N ALA A 68 1.17 26.20 -0.71
CA ALA A 68 2.25 25.47 -1.35
C ALA A 68 1.79 24.72 -2.61
N ALA A 69 0.66 24.03 -2.55
CA ALA A 69 0.12 23.28 -3.67
C ALA A 69 -0.34 24.21 -4.81
N ARG A 70 -1.00 25.33 -4.50
CA ARG A 70 -1.44 26.30 -5.51
C ARG A 70 -0.29 26.88 -6.34
N ARG A 71 0.89 27.07 -5.75
CA ARG A 71 2.10 27.50 -6.49
C ARG A 71 2.58 26.47 -7.52
N LEU A 72 2.22 25.19 -7.35
CA LEU A 72 2.68 24.08 -8.19
C LEU A 72 1.62 23.58 -9.17
N VAL A 73 0.35 23.54 -8.73
CA VAL A 73 -0.75 22.93 -9.50
C VAL A 73 -1.92 23.89 -9.75
N GLY A 74 -1.82 25.15 -9.32
CA GLY A 74 -2.84 26.18 -9.54
C GLY A 74 -4.19 25.82 -8.92
N GLY A 75 -5.27 26.07 -9.66
CA GLY A 75 -6.65 25.83 -9.23
C GLY A 75 -7.01 24.35 -8.95
N ARG A 76 -6.13 23.40 -9.30
CA ARG A 76 -6.31 21.98 -8.94
C ARG A 76 -6.14 21.72 -7.44
N ALA A 77 -5.51 22.64 -6.71
CA ALA A 77 -5.38 22.55 -5.26
C ALA A 77 -6.55 23.21 -4.54
N VAL A 78 -7.23 22.42 -3.71
CA VAL A 78 -8.38 22.83 -2.89
C VAL A 78 -8.14 22.50 -1.42
N ARG A 79 -8.74 23.29 -0.54
CA ARG A 79 -8.70 23.03 0.91
C ARG A 79 -9.77 22.01 1.26
N SER A 80 -9.43 20.97 2.00
CA SER A 80 -10.41 20.06 2.61
C SER A 80 -9.87 19.41 3.88
N ASP A 81 -10.66 19.43 4.94
CA ASP A 81 -10.41 18.69 6.19
C ASP A 81 -11.06 17.31 6.19
N GLU A 82 -11.86 17.00 5.18
CA GLU A 82 -12.60 15.74 5.12
C GLU A 82 -11.68 14.56 4.79
N THR A 83 -11.68 13.56 5.65
CA THR A 83 -11.03 12.29 5.36
C THR A 83 -11.72 11.61 4.17
N ALA A 84 -10.94 11.12 3.19
CA ALA A 84 -11.52 10.41 2.06
C ALA A 84 -12.30 9.18 2.53
N ARG A 85 -13.53 8.99 2.05
CA ARG A 85 -14.31 7.77 2.29
C ARG A 85 -13.53 6.60 1.72
N ALA A 86 -13.19 5.62 2.55
CA ALA A 86 -12.38 4.49 2.12
C ALA A 86 -13.05 3.71 0.97
N ALA A 87 -12.25 3.31 -0.02
CA ALA A 87 -12.66 2.33 -1.02
C ALA A 87 -12.79 0.94 -0.37
N ARG A 88 -13.35 -0.05 -1.09
CA ARG A 88 -13.51 -1.39 -0.52
C ARG A 88 -12.15 -1.98 -0.20
N ARG A 89 -12.14 -2.97 0.70
CA ARG A 89 -10.90 -3.67 1.06
C ARG A 89 -10.20 -4.30 -0.15
N SER A 90 -10.96 -4.85 -1.10
CA SER A 90 -10.46 -5.43 -2.35
C SER A 90 -9.74 -4.41 -3.24
N ASP A 91 -10.00 -3.13 -3.00
CA ASP A 91 -9.51 -2.02 -3.81
C ASP A 91 -8.28 -1.35 -3.20
N GLN A 92 -7.94 -1.70 -1.96
CA GLN A 92 -6.72 -1.24 -1.27
C GLN A 92 -5.52 -2.07 -1.71
N GLU A 93 -4.38 -1.42 -1.95
CA GLU A 93 -3.12 -2.11 -2.28
C GLU A 93 -3.31 -3.16 -3.39
N PHE A 94 -4.06 -2.78 -4.42
CA PHE A 94 -4.65 -3.69 -5.40
C PHE A 94 -3.70 -4.74 -6.01
N TYR A 95 -2.47 -4.35 -6.35
CA TYR A 95 -1.49 -5.26 -6.94
C TYR A 95 -0.96 -6.25 -5.90
N LEU A 96 -0.72 -5.79 -4.66
CA LEU A 96 -0.38 -6.67 -3.55
C LEU A 96 -1.55 -7.63 -3.24
N GLY A 97 -2.79 -7.14 -3.21
CA GLY A 97 -3.99 -7.94 -2.97
C GLY A 97 -4.18 -9.11 -3.93
N ARG A 98 -3.58 -9.06 -5.13
CA ARG A 98 -3.60 -10.13 -6.13
C ARG A 98 -2.40 -11.06 -6.10
N SER A 99 -1.42 -10.77 -5.25
CA SER A 99 -0.25 -11.61 -5.02
C SER A 99 -0.40 -12.45 -3.77
N THR A 100 0.27 -13.61 -3.71
CA THR A 100 0.43 -14.39 -2.47
C THR A 100 1.23 -13.61 -1.41
N LEU A 101 1.99 -12.58 -1.81
CA LEU A 101 2.69 -11.68 -0.90
C LEU A 101 1.75 -10.92 0.05
N ARG A 102 0.44 -10.83 -0.22
CA ARG A 102 -0.55 -10.21 0.68
C ARG A 102 -0.61 -10.86 2.06
N PHE A 103 -0.19 -12.13 2.16
CA PHE A 103 -0.16 -12.89 3.40
C PHE A 103 1.11 -12.65 4.22
N LEU A 104 2.11 -11.96 3.68
CA LEU A 104 3.31 -11.66 4.45
C LEU A 104 3.00 -10.68 5.60
N PRO A 105 3.65 -10.81 6.77
CA PRO A 105 3.59 -9.80 7.81
C PRO A 105 4.41 -8.57 7.37
N LEU A 106 3.79 -7.69 6.58
CA LEU A 106 4.38 -6.47 6.05
C LEU A 106 4.00 -5.27 6.92
N THR A 107 4.98 -4.41 7.23
CA THR A 107 4.68 -3.07 7.76
C THR A 107 3.95 -2.23 6.69
N PRO A 108 3.27 -1.13 7.05
CA PRO A 108 2.62 -0.25 6.06
C PRO A 108 3.58 0.21 4.96
N LEU A 109 4.80 0.62 5.32
CA LEU A 109 5.84 0.98 4.36
C LEU A 109 6.18 -0.18 3.42
N GLN A 110 6.41 -1.38 3.96
CA GLN A 110 6.70 -2.54 3.11
C GLN A 110 5.53 -2.87 2.19
N ALA A 111 4.29 -2.86 2.67
CA ALA A 111 3.11 -3.16 1.87
C ALA A 111 2.93 -2.15 0.72
N THR A 112 3.07 -0.85 1.01
CA THR A 112 3.03 0.22 0.00
C THR A 112 4.13 0.03 -1.05
N ARG A 113 5.36 -0.29 -0.64
CA ARG A 113 6.48 -0.52 -1.56
C ARG A 113 6.32 -1.78 -2.40
N VAL A 114 5.83 -2.86 -1.81
CA VAL A 114 5.54 -4.10 -2.52
C VAL A 114 4.42 -3.89 -3.53
N ASN A 115 3.32 -3.23 -3.14
CA ASN A 115 2.24 -2.86 -4.05
C ASN A 115 2.75 -2.03 -5.24
N ALA A 116 3.55 -1.00 -4.98
CA ALA A 116 4.16 -0.16 -6.01
C ALA A 116 5.10 -0.93 -6.95
N SER A 117 5.90 -1.85 -6.40
CA SER A 117 6.82 -2.68 -7.20
C SER A 117 6.04 -3.63 -8.10
N LEU A 118 5.01 -4.29 -7.57
CA LEU A 118 4.13 -5.16 -8.36
C LEU A 118 3.37 -4.38 -9.44
N GLY A 119 2.85 -3.19 -9.13
CA GLY A 119 2.12 -2.35 -10.08
C GLY A 119 2.98 -1.81 -11.23
N SER A 120 4.29 -1.70 -11.03
CA SER A 120 5.25 -1.32 -12.08
C SER A 120 5.94 -2.52 -12.76
N GLY A 121 5.55 -3.75 -12.40
CA GLY A 121 6.20 -4.96 -12.92
C GLY A 121 7.63 -5.19 -12.40
N GLY A 122 8.05 -4.47 -11.37
CA GLY A 122 9.36 -4.60 -10.74
C GLY A 122 9.42 -5.72 -9.69
N ASP A 123 10.64 -6.00 -9.20
CA ASP A 123 10.86 -7.02 -8.18
C ASP A 123 10.55 -6.48 -6.75
N PRO A 124 9.55 -7.05 -6.04
CA PRO A 124 9.23 -6.66 -4.67
C PRO A 124 10.24 -7.17 -3.63
N ALA A 125 11.13 -8.12 -3.97
CA ALA A 125 12.02 -8.80 -3.02
C ALA A 125 13.00 -7.86 -2.29
N ARG A 126 13.33 -6.72 -2.90
CA ARG A 126 14.18 -5.67 -2.29
C ARG A 126 13.56 -5.03 -1.04
N TRP A 127 12.24 -5.10 -0.91
CA TRP A 127 11.51 -4.54 0.24
C TRP A 127 11.25 -5.56 1.35
N LEU A 128 11.66 -6.80 1.13
CA LEU A 128 11.45 -7.91 2.05
C LEU A 128 12.74 -8.20 2.82
N SER A 129 12.61 -8.53 4.10
CA SER A 129 13.71 -9.11 4.87
C SER A 129 14.04 -10.53 4.37
N PRO A 130 15.23 -11.08 4.66
CA PRO A 130 15.57 -12.46 4.33
C PRO A 130 14.54 -13.48 4.84
N ARG A 131 14.02 -13.26 6.06
CA ARG A 131 12.96 -14.09 6.66
C ARG A 131 11.64 -14.00 5.88
N GLN A 132 11.24 -12.80 5.45
CA GLN A 132 10.04 -12.61 4.65
C GLN A 132 10.17 -13.25 3.25
N ARG A 133 11.36 -13.23 2.63
CA ARG A 133 11.59 -13.93 1.36
C ARG A 133 11.44 -15.45 1.49
N THR A 134 11.97 -16.02 2.56
CA THR A 134 11.80 -17.46 2.86
C THR A 134 10.32 -17.79 3.05
N LEU A 135 9.63 -17.01 3.90
CA LEU A 135 8.21 -17.18 4.18
C LEU A 135 7.34 -17.01 2.93
N ALA A 136 7.72 -16.12 1.99
CA ALA A 136 7.01 -15.95 0.72
C ALA A 136 7.00 -17.24 -0.11
N GLY A 137 8.14 -17.95 -0.16
CA GLY A 137 8.24 -19.25 -0.83
C GLY A 137 7.38 -20.33 -0.16
N GLU A 138 7.35 -20.36 1.17
CA GLU A 138 6.49 -21.27 1.95
C GLU A 138 5.00 -21.02 1.68
N ILE A 139 4.59 -19.74 1.68
CA ILE A 139 3.22 -19.31 1.36
C ILE A 139 2.84 -19.71 -0.06
N ASP A 140 3.69 -19.43 -1.04
CA ASP A 140 3.42 -19.76 -2.45
C ASP A 140 3.23 -21.26 -2.64
N ALA A 141 4.14 -22.07 -2.07
CA ALA A 141 4.03 -23.52 -2.12
C ALA A 141 2.76 -24.04 -1.42
N ALA A 142 2.39 -23.45 -0.27
CA ALA A 142 1.16 -23.81 0.44
C ALA A 142 -0.09 -23.41 -0.36
N PHE A 143 -0.14 -22.20 -0.90
CA PHE A 143 -1.27 -21.68 -1.67
C PHE A 143 -1.51 -22.51 -2.95
N ARG A 144 -0.43 -22.91 -3.66
CA ARG A 144 -0.55 -23.80 -4.83
C ARG A 144 -1.11 -25.18 -4.51
N ARG A 145 -0.81 -25.72 -3.32
CA ARG A 145 -1.30 -27.04 -2.88
C ARG A 145 -2.74 -26.97 -2.37
N ASP A 146 -3.05 -25.95 -1.58
CA ASP A 146 -4.33 -25.78 -0.89
C ASP A 146 -4.53 -24.28 -0.58
N PRO A 147 -5.21 -23.52 -1.47
CA PRO A 147 -5.48 -22.10 -1.23
C PRO A 147 -6.23 -21.84 0.08
N GLY A 148 -7.11 -22.76 0.49
CA GLY A 148 -7.93 -22.66 1.69
C GLY A 148 -7.11 -22.54 2.98
N ARG A 149 -5.88 -23.05 2.97
CA ARG A 149 -4.95 -23.04 4.11
C ARG A 149 -4.59 -21.64 4.60
N VAL A 150 -4.43 -20.70 3.67
CA VAL A 150 -4.05 -19.31 3.97
C VAL A 150 -5.15 -18.32 3.59
N ALA A 151 -6.17 -18.72 2.84
CA ALA A 151 -7.23 -17.82 2.36
C ALA A 151 -7.99 -17.07 3.47
N ARG A 152 -8.10 -17.65 4.67
CA ARG A 152 -8.76 -17.02 5.82
C ARG A 152 -7.88 -16.04 6.59
N LEU A 153 -6.57 -16.03 6.30
CA LEU A 153 -5.62 -15.16 6.99
C LEU A 153 -5.68 -13.76 6.39
N GLU A 154 -5.88 -12.80 7.27
CA GLU A 154 -5.92 -11.40 6.92
C GLU A 154 -4.77 -10.65 7.59
N ARG A 155 -3.89 -10.05 6.79
CA ARG A 155 -2.80 -9.22 7.31
C ARG A 155 -3.39 -8.02 8.07
N PRO A 156 -3.02 -7.79 9.34
CA PRO A 156 -3.51 -6.65 10.08
C PRO A 156 -2.87 -5.35 9.58
N ALA A 157 -3.61 -4.25 9.70
CA ALA A 157 -3.10 -2.91 9.37
C ALA A 157 -2.09 -2.38 10.41
N SER A 158 -2.17 -2.86 11.66
CA SER A 158 -1.32 -2.41 12.76
C SER A 158 -0.04 -3.24 12.87
N ILE A 159 1.10 -2.55 13.00
CA ILE A 159 2.41 -3.18 13.24
C ILE A 159 2.41 -4.00 14.53
N ALA A 160 1.72 -3.53 15.58
CA ALA A 160 1.67 -4.21 16.87
C ALA A 160 1.02 -5.61 16.80
N ALA A 161 0.16 -5.84 15.80
CA ALA A 161 -0.50 -7.13 15.59
C ALA A 161 0.31 -8.10 14.69
N LEU A 162 1.36 -7.63 14.01
CA LEU A 162 2.15 -8.46 13.09
C LEU A 162 2.81 -9.68 13.75
N PRO A 163 3.35 -9.61 14.98
CA PRO A 163 3.96 -10.79 15.62
C PRO A 163 2.94 -11.91 15.86
N ALA A 164 1.73 -11.57 16.34
CA ALA A 164 0.66 -12.53 16.54
C ALA A 164 0.19 -13.12 15.21
N TYR A 165 -0.01 -12.27 14.21
CA TYR A 165 -0.37 -12.70 12.85
C TYR A 165 0.66 -13.65 12.23
N GLU A 166 1.96 -13.37 12.37
CA GLU A 166 3.00 -14.25 11.82
C GLU A 166 2.98 -15.63 12.49
N ARG A 167 2.75 -15.70 13.80
CA ARG A 167 2.60 -16.99 14.51
C ARG A 167 1.44 -17.81 13.93
N ASP A 168 0.30 -17.17 13.73
CA ASP A 168 -0.90 -17.85 13.22
C ASP A 168 -0.72 -18.31 11.77
N LEU A 169 -0.04 -17.49 10.95
CA LEU A 169 0.38 -17.85 9.60
C LEU A 169 1.31 -19.06 9.59
N ARG A 170 2.35 -19.07 10.43
CA ARG A 170 3.27 -20.23 10.53
C ARG A 170 2.55 -21.49 10.98
N ALA A 171 1.63 -21.39 11.93
CA ALA A 171 0.78 -22.50 12.34
C ALA A 171 -0.09 -23.02 11.18
N ALA A 172 -0.64 -22.13 10.36
CA ALA A 172 -1.40 -22.51 9.16
C ALA A 172 -0.54 -23.25 8.13
N LEU A 173 0.70 -22.79 7.90
CA LEU A 173 1.65 -23.43 6.99
C LEU A 173 2.06 -24.83 7.48
N ALA A 174 2.29 -24.99 8.79
CA ALA A 174 2.73 -26.25 9.41
C ALA A 174 1.66 -27.36 9.39
N ARG A 175 0.36 -27.00 9.51
CA ARG A 175 -0.77 -27.96 9.57
C ARG A 175 -0.93 -28.84 8.32
N GLY A 176 -0.23 -28.52 7.23
CA GLY A 176 -0.21 -29.32 6.01
C GLY A 176 0.88 -30.40 5.94
N VAL A 177 1.75 -30.50 6.94
CA VAL A 177 2.74 -31.58 7.08
C VAL A 177 2.12 -32.69 7.91
N ARG A 178 0.98 -33.24 7.48
CA ARG A 178 0.59 -34.59 7.89
C ARG A 178 0.93 -35.51 6.74
N ALA A 179 2.02 -36.25 6.94
CA ALA A 179 2.49 -37.33 6.10
C ALA A 179 1.33 -38.27 5.78
N GLY A 180 1.31 -38.77 4.54
CA GLY A 180 0.61 -40.00 4.25
C GLY A 180 1.08 -41.06 5.24
N GLY A 181 0.14 -41.56 6.04
CA GLY A 181 0.22 -42.85 6.69
C GLY A 181 -0.44 -43.88 5.79
#